data_AF-A0A6A6ZSS1-F1
#
_entry.id   AF-A0A6A6ZSS1-F1
#
_cell.length_a   1.000
_cell.length_b   1.000
_cell.length_c   1.000
_cell.angle_alpha   90.00
_cell.angle_beta   90.00
_cell.angle_gamma   90.00
#
_symmetry.space_group_name_H-M   'P 1'
#
loop_
_entity.id
_entity.type
_entity.pdbx_description
1 polymer ?
#
loop_
_entity_poly.entity_id
_entity_poly.type
_entity_poly.pdbx_seq_one_letter_code
_entity_poly.pdbx_strand_id
1 'polypeptide(L)'
;MLAELQFRRLVIVSNEFWDAALLNAAWCGWTDMVKHLISRGASLEWPEHEYLKSPLYRACRYGHEGVVRVLLDNGAEPFRPDFETAATHGHFSTLKLLLEIQPVFQPSLTKNCLYAAARKGFLAIVRLLLDFGADPNGGETAPLIGAVEAEHVIIFRLLVQWGADVPSVQAEASKRAEAAGLESMLALLNENHVI
;
A
#
# COMPACT_ATOMS: atom_id res chain seq x y z
N MET A 1 -41.51 23.11 0.68
CA MET A 1 -40.17 23.72 0.49
C MET A 1 -39.33 23.74 1.77
N LEU A 2 -39.74 24.40 2.87
CA LEU A 2 -38.96 24.42 4.13
C LEU A 2 -38.81 23.05 4.81
N ALA A 3 -39.87 22.23 4.88
CA ALA A 3 -39.82 20.89 5.46
C ALA A 3 -38.90 19.93 4.64
N GLU A 4 -38.86 20.09 3.32
CA GLU A 4 -38.02 19.29 2.43
C GLU A 4 -36.54 19.70 2.52
N LEU A 5 -36.27 21.00 2.70
CA LEU A 5 -34.93 21.51 2.99
C LEU A 5 -34.45 21.12 4.39
N GLN A 6 -35.31 21.13 5.41
CA GLN A 6 -34.99 20.61 6.75
C GLN A 6 -34.76 19.10 6.75
N PHE A 7 -35.56 18.34 6.00
CA PHE A 7 -35.40 16.89 5.86
C PHE A 7 -34.10 16.56 5.13
N ARG A 8 -33.80 17.23 4.01
CA ARG A 8 -32.50 17.09 3.32
C ARG A 8 -31.34 17.49 4.23
N ARG A 9 -31.47 18.58 5.01
CA ARG A 9 -30.44 19.01 5.97
C ARG A 9 -30.24 18.01 7.12
N LEU A 10 -31.32 17.41 7.63
CA LEU A 10 -31.25 16.35 8.65
C LEU A 10 -30.61 15.06 8.13
N VAL A 11 -30.94 14.66 6.90
CA VAL A 11 -30.35 13.48 6.24
C VAL A 11 -28.87 13.70 5.94
N ILE A 12 -28.47 14.90 5.51
CA ILE A 12 -27.06 15.23 5.28
C ILE A 12 -26.27 15.23 6.60
N VAL A 13 -26.79 15.85 7.65
CA VAL A 13 -26.13 15.89 8.98
C VAL A 13 -26.04 14.49 9.62
N SER A 14 -27.04 13.62 9.42
CA SER A 14 -26.96 12.24 9.93
C SER A 14 -25.92 11.40 9.19
N ASN A 15 -25.75 11.64 7.88
CA ASN A 15 -24.77 10.91 7.09
C ASN A 15 -23.33 11.32 7.47
N GLU A 16 -23.06 12.62 7.69
CA GLU A 16 -21.74 13.07 8.18
C GLU A 16 -21.33 12.41 9.51
N PHE A 17 -22.29 12.16 10.40
CA PHE A 17 -22.02 11.47 11.67
C PHE A 17 -21.64 10.00 11.46
N TRP A 18 -22.37 9.27 10.61
CA TRP A 18 -22.07 7.87 10.32
C TRP A 18 -20.79 7.69 9.52
N ASP A 19 -20.50 8.62 8.61
CA ASP A 19 -19.26 8.61 7.82
C ASP A 19 -18.04 8.80 8.73
N ALA A 20 -18.10 9.79 9.63
CA ALA A 20 -17.05 10.00 10.62
C ALA A 20 -16.91 8.80 11.58
N ALA A 21 -18.02 8.19 11.99
CA ALA A 21 -17.98 6.98 12.81
C ALA A 21 -17.35 5.80 12.07
N LEU A 22 -17.62 5.65 10.76
CA LEU A 22 -17.06 4.59 9.93
C LEU A 22 -15.55 4.73 9.79
N LEU A 23 -15.05 5.95 9.61
CA LEU A 23 -13.61 6.23 9.61
C LEU A 23 -12.92 5.80 10.90
N ASN A 24 -13.50 6.13 12.05
CA ASN A 24 -12.95 5.77 13.35
C ASN A 24 -13.03 4.25 13.59
N ALA A 25 -14.15 3.62 13.22
CA ALA A 25 -14.30 2.17 13.33
C ALA A 25 -13.28 1.44 12.44
N ALA A 26 -13.04 1.93 11.22
CA ALA A 26 -12.06 1.37 10.29
C ALA A 26 -10.62 1.58 10.78
N TRP A 27 -10.32 2.73 11.38
CA TRP A 27 -9.03 2.97 12.05
C TRP A 27 -8.83 2.02 13.24
N CYS A 28 -9.86 1.80 14.06
CA CYS A 28 -9.79 0.91 15.22
C CYS A 28 -9.87 -0.59 14.88
N GLY A 29 -10.20 -0.97 13.64
CA GLY A 29 -10.34 -2.37 13.24
C GLY A 29 -11.65 -3.03 13.71
N TRP A 30 -12.66 -2.23 14.07
CA TRP A 30 -13.91 -2.73 14.63
C TRP A 30 -14.85 -3.26 13.55
N THR A 31 -14.56 -4.47 13.07
CA THR A 31 -15.25 -5.11 11.93
C THR A 31 -16.78 -5.13 12.08
N ASP A 32 -17.32 -5.45 13.25
CA ASP A 32 -18.78 -5.50 13.43
C ASP A 32 -19.41 -4.10 13.48
N MET A 33 -18.70 -3.10 14.02
CA MET A 33 -19.14 -1.71 13.98
C MET A 33 -19.14 -1.19 12.54
N VAL A 34 -18.10 -1.52 11.75
CA VAL A 34 -18.05 -1.20 10.32
C VAL A 34 -19.26 -1.77 9.59
N LYS A 35 -19.57 -3.07 9.76
CA LYS A 35 -20.78 -3.68 9.18
C LYS A 35 -22.06 -2.95 9.60
N HIS A 36 -22.17 -2.61 10.89
CA HIS A 36 -23.33 -1.89 11.40
C HIS A 36 -23.48 -0.52 10.74
N LEU A 37 -22.41 0.26 10.67
CA LEU A 37 -22.43 1.61 10.10
C LEU A 37 -22.74 1.59 8.60
N ILE A 38 -22.17 0.65 7.84
CA ILE A 38 -22.53 0.43 6.42
C ILE A 38 -24.03 0.12 6.29
N SER A 39 -24.58 -0.75 7.16
CA SER A 39 -26.02 -1.06 7.14
C SER A 39 -26.94 0.13 7.46
N ARG A 40 -26.40 1.19 8.08
CA ARG A 40 -27.11 2.46 8.31
C ARG A 40 -27.01 3.42 7.13
N GLY A 41 -26.18 3.15 6.13
CA GLY A 41 -25.95 4.01 4.98
C GLY A 41 -24.76 4.96 5.12
N ALA A 42 -23.78 4.61 5.98
CA ALA A 42 -22.49 5.31 5.97
C ALA A 42 -21.82 5.19 4.59
N SER A 43 -21.30 6.30 4.08
CA SER A 43 -20.56 6.36 2.83
C SER A 43 -19.23 5.62 2.94
N LEU A 44 -18.95 4.75 1.98
CA LEU A 44 -17.65 4.08 1.84
C LEU A 44 -16.58 5.02 1.29
N GLU A 45 -17.00 6.08 0.61
CA GLU A 45 -16.14 7.05 -0.03
C GLU A 45 -16.16 8.37 0.74
N TRP A 46 -15.02 9.07 0.75
CA TRP A 46 -14.93 10.43 1.28
C TRP A 46 -14.87 11.42 0.10
N PRO A 47 -15.44 12.65 0.21
CA PRO A 47 -15.45 13.63 -0.86
C PRO A 47 -14.12 13.81 -1.58
N GLU A 48 -14.24 14.13 -2.87
CA GLU A 48 -13.17 14.17 -3.86
C GLU A 48 -11.91 14.88 -3.33
N HIS A 49 -10.76 14.23 -3.55
CA HIS A 49 -9.38 14.68 -3.26
C HIS A 49 -8.80 14.38 -1.87
N GLU A 50 -9.51 13.68 -0.98
CA GLU A 50 -8.94 13.21 0.29
C GLU A 50 -8.94 11.68 0.42
N TYR A 51 -8.47 10.95 -0.60
CA TYR A 51 -8.34 9.48 -0.57
C TYR A 51 -7.54 8.95 0.63
N LEU A 52 -6.63 9.76 1.21
CA LEU A 52 -5.92 9.44 2.47
C LEU A 52 -6.83 9.47 3.71
N LYS A 53 -8.13 9.72 3.52
CA LYS A 53 -9.15 9.73 4.55
C LYS A 53 -10.32 8.80 4.25
N SER A 54 -10.21 7.86 3.30
CA SER A 54 -11.25 6.83 3.16
C SER A 54 -11.20 5.81 4.32
N PRO A 55 -12.33 5.15 4.65
CA PRO A 55 -12.33 4.01 5.58
C PRO A 55 -11.38 2.90 5.14
N LEU A 56 -11.32 2.62 3.83
CA LEU A 56 -10.43 1.60 3.26
C LEU A 56 -8.97 1.95 3.51
N TYR A 57 -8.56 3.19 3.29
CA TYR A 57 -7.19 3.65 3.56
C TYR A 57 -6.82 3.51 5.03
N ARG A 58 -7.74 3.83 5.96
CA ARG A 58 -7.51 3.63 7.40
C ARG A 58 -7.31 2.16 7.73
N ALA A 59 -8.21 1.30 7.26
CA ALA A 59 -8.10 -0.13 7.47
C ALA A 59 -6.79 -0.69 6.89
N CYS A 60 -6.41 -0.22 5.70
CA CYS A 60 -5.18 -0.62 5.02
C CYS A 60 -3.91 -0.17 5.76
N ARG A 61 -3.89 1.07 6.23
CA ARG A 61 -2.75 1.65 6.96
C ARG A 61 -2.47 0.94 8.28
N TYR A 62 -3.51 0.43 8.93
CA TYR A 62 -3.39 -0.24 10.24
C TYR A 62 -3.49 -1.76 10.16
N GLY A 63 -3.64 -2.35 8.97
CA GLY A 63 -3.58 -3.80 8.77
C GLY A 63 -4.83 -4.56 9.17
N HIS A 64 -5.99 -3.89 9.20
CA HIS A 64 -7.25 -4.49 9.64
C HIS A 64 -7.91 -5.28 8.52
N GLU A 65 -7.35 -6.45 8.18
CA GLU A 65 -7.81 -7.32 7.08
C GLU A 65 -9.33 -7.57 7.08
N GLY A 66 -9.93 -7.82 8.26
CA GLY A 66 -11.37 -8.05 8.38
C GLY A 66 -12.21 -6.82 7.99
N VAL A 67 -11.75 -5.62 8.32
CA VAL A 67 -12.39 -4.37 7.90
C VAL A 67 -12.21 -4.16 6.40
N VAL A 68 -11.00 -4.37 5.88
CA VAL A 68 -10.70 -4.25 4.44
C VAL A 68 -11.64 -5.13 3.62
N ARG A 69 -11.80 -6.40 4.03
CA ARG A 69 -12.72 -7.35 3.38
C ARG A 69 -14.15 -6.86 3.37
N VAL A 70 -14.67 -6.42 4.53
CA VAL A 70 -16.05 -5.90 4.61
C VAL A 70 -16.25 -4.69 3.71
N LEU A 71 -15.30 -3.75 3.67
CA LEU A 71 -15.40 -2.57 2.83
C LEU A 71 -15.41 -2.93 1.34
N LEU A 72 -14.48 -3.79 0.91
CA LEU A 72 -14.39 -4.27 -0.47
C LEU A 72 -15.65 -5.06 -0.88
N ASP A 73 -16.15 -5.96 -0.03
CA ASP A 73 -17.36 -6.75 -0.28
C ASP A 73 -18.62 -5.87 -0.43
N ASN A 74 -18.58 -4.63 0.10
CA ASN A 74 -19.67 -3.66 -0.02
C ASN A 74 -19.42 -2.60 -1.12
N GLY A 75 -18.39 -2.79 -1.95
CA GLY A 75 -18.14 -1.95 -3.14
C GLY A 75 -17.24 -0.75 -2.90
N ALA A 76 -16.42 -0.73 -1.84
CA ALA A 76 -15.33 0.24 -1.74
C ALA A 76 -14.29 -0.03 -2.84
N GLU A 77 -13.90 0.99 -3.59
CA GLU A 77 -12.94 0.85 -4.69
C GLU A 77 -11.52 1.13 -4.19
N PRO A 78 -10.57 0.19 -4.32
CA PRO A 78 -9.20 0.41 -3.87
C PRO A 78 -8.41 1.28 -4.86
N PHE A 79 -7.64 2.23 -4.34
CA PHE A 79 -6.74 3.08 -5.13
C PHE A 79 -5.29 2.94 -4.68
N ARG A 80 -4.34 3.46 -5.47
CA ARG A 80 -2.89 3.38 -5.19
C ARG A 80 -2.50 3.62 -3.71
N PRO A 81 -3.02 4.63 -3.00
CA PRO A 81 -2.65 4.90 -1.61
C PRO A 81 -2.98 3.75 -0.64
N ASP A 82 -4.01 2.94 -0.92
CA ASP A 82 -4.39 1.78 -0.10
C ASP A 82 -3.33 0.68 -0.17
N PHE A 83 -2.85 0.39 -1.38
CA PHE A 83 -1.76 -0.56 -1.62
C PHE A 83 -0.44 -0.05 -1.02
N GLU A 84 -0.10 1.21 -1.28
CA GLU A 84 1.15 1.83 -0.81
C GLU A 84 1.21 1.87 0.71
N THR A 85 0.12 2.23 1.39
CA THR A 85 0.09 2.27 2.86
C THR A 85 0.19 0.87 3.46
N ALA A 86 -0.49 -0.12 2.89
CA ALA A 86 -0.40 -1.52 3.34
C ALA A 86 1.03 -2.06 3.17
N ALA A 87 1.66 -1.82 2.02
CA ALA A 87 3.03 -2.23 1.75
C ALA A 87 4.04 -1.52 2.67
N THR A 88 3.90 -0.21 2.85
CA THR A 88 4.81 0.63 3.67
C THR A 88 4.82 0.22 5.15
N HIS A 89 3.69 -0.28 5.66
CA HIS A 89 3.54 -0.67 7.06
C HIS A 89 3.64 -2.18 7.29
N GLY A 90 3.87 -2.97 6.25
CA GLY A 90 4.13 -4.41 6.39
C GLY A 90 2.89 -5.29 6.49
N HIS A 91 1.72 -4.78 6.09
CA HIS A 91 0.44 -5.47 6.24
C HIS A 91 0.21 -6.48 5.11
N PHE A 92 0.91 -7.60 5.17
CA PHE A 92 0.89 -8.65 4.14
C PHE A 92 -0.53 -9.12 3.78
N SER A 93 -1.34 -9.52 4.75
CA SER A 93 -2.66 -10.09 4.47
C SER A 93 -3.62 -9.07 3.83
N THR A 94 -3.54 -7.83 4.27
CA THR A 94 -4.27 -6.71 3.67
C THR A 94 -3.84 -6.46 2.23
N LEU A 95 -2.53 -6.36 1.98
CA LEU A 95 -2.03 -6.11 0.62
C LEU A 95 -2.38 -7.26 -0.32
N LYS A 96 -2.26 -8.51 0.17
CA LYS A 96 -2.66 -9.69 -0.57
C LYS A 96 -4.14 -9.65 -0.95
N LEU A 97 -5.01 -9.30 -0.02
CA LEU A 97 -6.44 -9.16 -0.29
C LEU A 97 -6.74 -8.08 -1.34
N LEU A 98 -6.07 -6.92 -1.25
CA LEU A 98 -6.19 -5.85 -2.26
C LEU A 98 -5.74 -6.31 -3.65
N LEU A 99 -4.68 -7.12 -3.74
CA LEU A 99 -4.18 -7.65 -5.02
C LEU A 99 -5.12 -8.72 -5.59
N GLU A 100 -5.66 -9.60 -4.74
CA GLU A 100 -6.55 -10.69 -5.14
C GLU A 100 -7.91 -10.22 -5.65
N ILE A 101 -8.40 -9.06 -5.18
CA ILE A 101 -9.69 -8.52 -5.64
C ILE A 101 -9.59 -7.83 -7.00
N GLN A 102 -8.38 -7.48 -7.46
CA GLN A 102 -8.19 -6.90 -8.78
C GLN A 102 -8.30 -8.02 -9.83
N PRO A 103 -9.29 -7.98 -10.76
CA PRO A 103 -9.42 -9.02 -11.78
C PRO A 103 -8.22 -9.04 -12.73
N VAL A 104 -7.51 -7.93 -12.85
CA VAL A 104 -6.27 -7.77 -13.61
C VAL A 104 -5.30 -6.95 -12.77
N PHE A 105 -4.07 -7.42 -12.63
CA PHE A 105 -3.02 -6.65 -11.96
C PHE A 105 -2.78 -5.32 -12.67
N GLN A 106 -2.84 -4.22 -11.93
CA GLN A 106 -2.62 -2.86 -12.43
C GLN A 106 -1.32 -2.30 -11.83
N PRO A 107 -0.21 -2.27 -12.59
CA PRO A 107 1.08 -1.76 -12.09
C PRO A 107 1.01 -0.34 -11.52
N SER A 108 0.06 0.47 -12.02
CA SER A 108 -0.17 1.84 -11.59
C SER A 108 -0.69 1.95 -10.14
N LEU A 109 -1.32 0.90 -9.59
CA LEU A 109 -1.78 0.84 -8.20
C LEU A 109 -0.65 0.50 -7.24
N THR A 110 0.37 -0.24 -7.70
CA THR A 110 1.48 -0.72 -6.85
C THR A 110 2.80 0.01 -7.09
N LYS A 111 2.78 1.12 -7.84
CA LYS A 111 3.96 1.83 -8.39
C LYS A 111 5.15 1.93 -7.42
N ASN A 112 4.93 2.32 -6.16
CA ASN A 112 6.01 2.47 -5.16
C ASN A 112 6.00 1.41 -4.05
N CYS A 113 5.12 0.41 -4.13
CA CYS A 113 4.97 -0.62 -3.10
C CYS A 113 6.23 -1.48 -2.97
N LEU A 114 6.84 -1.85 -4.10
CA LEU A 114 8.00 -2.74 -4.12
C LEU A 114 9.24 -2.05 -3.52
N TYR A 115 9.45 -0.77 -3.82
CA TYR A 115 10.48 0.06 -3.16
C TYR A 115 10.24 0.19 -1.66
N ALA A 116 9.02 0.53 -1.24
CA ALA A 116 8.70 0.68 0.18
C ALA A 116 8.95 -0.62 0.96
N ALA A 117 8.47 -1.75 0.43
CA ALA A 117 8.68 -3.06 1.04
C ALA A 117 10.16 -3.46 1.06
N ALA A 118 10.90 -3.17 -0.02
CA ALA A 118 12.32 -3.47 -0.10
C ALA A 118 13.13 -2.66 0.92
N ARG A 119 12.89 -1.36 1.05
CA ARG A 119 13.54 -0.48 2.02
C ARG A 119 13.19 -0.79 3.48
N LYS A 120 12.01 -1.35 3.71
CA LYS A 120 11.53 -1.73 5.06
C LYS A 120 11.88 -3.16 5.45
N GLY A 121 12.46 -3.96 4.53
CA GLY A 121 12.86 -5.32 4.84
C GLY A 121 11.72 -6.33 4.79
N PHE A 122 10.57 -6.00 4.21
CA PHE A 122 9.40 -6.87 4.16
C PHE A 122 9.49 -7.91 3.04
N LEU A 123 10.37 -8.90 3.21
CA LEU A 123 10.63 -9.95 2.22
C LEU A 123 9.37 -10.65 1.70
N ALA A 124 8.40 -10.95 2.57
CA ALA A 124 7.15 -11.59 2.17
C ALA A 124 6.30 -10.72 1.23
N ILE A 125 6.29 -9.40 1.45
CA ILE A 125 5.59 -8.45 0.58
C ILE A 125 6.34 -8.27 -0.74
N VAL A 126 7.68 -8.22 -0.71
CA VAL A 126 8.49 -8.18 -1.94
C VAL A 126 8.17 -9.38 -2.83
N ARG A 127 8.16 -10.60 -2.27
CA ARG A 127 7.78 -11.81 -3.01
C ARG A 127 6.35 -11.73 -3.55
N LEU A 128 5.39 -11.36 -2.71
CA LEU A 128 3.99 -11.22 -3.10
C LEU A 128 3.82 -10.27 -4.30
N LEU A 129 4.44 -9.09 -4.25
CA LEU A 129 4.33 -8.11 -5.34
C LEU A 129 4.95 -8.65 -6.63
N LEU A 130 6.12 -9.29 -6.56
CA LEU A 130 6.79 -9.90 -7.71
C LEU A 130 5.95 -11.05 -8.30
N ASP A 131 5.37 -11.91 -7.47
CA ASP A 131 4.49 -13.02 -7.89
C ASP A 131 3.23 -12.51 -8.62
N PHE A 132 2.73 -11.32 -8.26
CA PHE A 132 1.62 -10.66 -8.96
C PHE A 132 2.05 -9.87 -10.21
N GLY A 133 3.34 -9.89 -10.56
CA GLY A 133 3.87 -9.28 -11.79
C GLY A 133 4.33 -7.83 -11.61
N ALA A 134 4.64 -7.38 -10.40
CA ALA A 134 5.29 -6.09 -10.21
C ALA A 134 6.66 -6.07 -10.90
N ASP A 135 6.92 -5.02 -11.67
CA ASP A 135 8.22 -4.82 -12.33
C ASP A 135 9.32 -4.57 -11.26
N PRO A 136 10.37 -5.40 -11.19
CA PRO A 136 11.48 -5.22 -10.24
C PRO A 136 12.28 -3.93 -10.47
N ASN A 137 12.12 -3.29 -11.64
CA ASN A 137 12.73 -2.00 -12.01
C ASN A 137 11.73 -0.83 -11.96
N GLY A 138 10.46 -1.11 -11.66
CA GLY A 138 9.39 -0.12 -11.70
C GLY A 138 9.40 0.86 -10.54
N GLY A 139 8.55 1.89 -10.65
CA GLY A 139 8.38 2.90 -9.61
C GLY A 139 9.13 4.21 -9.88
N GLU A 140 9.10 5.11 -8.91
CA GLU A 140 9.86 6.37 -8.98
C GLU A 140 11.32 6.21 -8.56
N THR A 141 11.57 5.26 -7.68
CA THR A 141 12.90 4.84 -7.25
C THR A 141 12.94 3.33 -7.34
N ALA A 142 13.97 2.79 -7.99
CA ALA A 142 14.06 1.36 -8.19
C ALA A 142 14.05 0.62 -6.84
N PRO A 143 13.29 -0.48 -6.69
CA PRO A 143 13.23 -1.24 -5.45
C PRO A 143 14.59 -1.71 -4.93
N LEU A 144 15.52 -1.98 -5.85
CA LEU A 144 16.89 -2.37 -5.52
C LEU A 144 17.63 -1.28 -4.72
N ILE A 145 17.40 0.00 -5.01
CA ILE A 145 17.92 1.12 -4.21
C ILE A 145 17.41 1.04 -2.77
N GLY A 146 16.12 0.75 -2.57
CA GLY A 146 15.56 0.60 -1.24
C GLY A 146 16.24 -0.51 -0.43
N ALA A 147 16.51 -1.66 -1.06
CA ALA A 147 17.24 -2.76 -0.43
C ALA A 147 18.69 -2.37 -0.06
N VAL A 148 19.34 -1.56 -0.90
CA VAL A 148 20.70 -1.03 -0.65
C VAL A 148 20.71 -0.06 0.52
N GLU A 149 19.82 0.93 0.52
CA GLU A 149 19.73 1.97 1.56
C GLU A 149 19.54 1.40 2.98
N ALA A 150 18.95 0.20 3.09
CA ALA A 150 18.64 -0.46 4.36
C ALA A 150 19.41 -1.79 4.58
N GLU A 151 20.45 -2.05 3.78
CA GLU A 151 21.31 -3.25 3.89
C GLU A 151 20.56 -4.60 3.85
N HIS A 152 19.46 -4.67 3.10
CA HIS A 152 18.65 -5.88 3.00
C HIS A 152 19.16 -6.84 1.90
N VAL A 153 20.30 -7.49 2.17
CA VAL A 153 21.00 -8.39 1.24
C VAL A 153 20.09 -9.47 0.62
N ILE A 154 19.21 -10.09 1.41
CA ILE A 154 18.30 -11.14 0.91
C ILE A 154 17.31 -10.56 -0.11
N ILE A 155 16.77 -9.38 0.15
CA ILE A 155 15.85 -8.69 -0.75
C ILE A 155 16.58 -8.20 -2.00
N PHE A 156 17.80 -7.68 -1.85
CA PHE A 156 18.65 -7.32 -2.98
C PHE A 156 18.82 -8.52 -3.93
N ARG A 157 19.26 -9.67 -3.40
CA ARG A 157 19.48 -10.87 -4.22
C ARG A 157 18.19 -11.37 -4.86
N LEU A 158 17.07 -11.30 -4.14
CA LEU A 158 15.77 -11.63 -4.69
C LEU A 158 15.41 -10.72 -5.87
N LEU A 159 15.56 -9.39 -5.73
CA LEU A 159 15.26 -8.46 -6.81
C LEU A 159 16.13 -8.70 -8.04
N VAL A 160 17.43 -8.96 -7.86
CA VAL A 160 18.35 -9.34 -8.95
C VAL A 160 17.89 -10.63 -9.63
N GLN A 161 17.52 -11.66 -8.85
CA GLN A 161 17.00 -12.92 -9.38
C GLN A 161 15.73 -12.72 -10.24
N TRP A 162 14.93 -11.71 -9.92
CA TRP A 162 13.71 -11.38 -10.66
C TRP A 162 13.93 -10.42 -11.83
N GLY A 163 15.18 -10.01 -12.10
CA GLY A 163 15.52 -9.18 -13.25
C GLY A 163 15.69 -7.70 -12.95
N ALA A 164 16.00 -7.32 -11.70
CA ALA A 164 16.44 -5.96 -11.40
C ALA A 164 17.76 -5.64 -12.12
N ASP A 165 17.77 -4.54 -12.87
CA ASP A 165 18.90 -4.03 -13.65
C ASP A 165 19.85 -3.25 -12.72
N VAL A 166 20.80 -3.97 -12.11
CA VAL A 166 21.82 -3.37 -11.24
C VAL A 166 22.64 -2.30 -11.97
N PRO A 167 23.15 -2.52 -13.22
CA PRO A 167 23.86 -1.49 -13.96
C PRO A 167 23.11 -0.15 -14.09
N SER A 168 21.80 -0.18 -14.35
CA SER A 168 21.00 1.05 -14.52
C SER A 168 20.97 1.96 -13.28
N VAL A 169 21.14 1.38 -12.08
CA VAL A 169 21.09 2.11 -10.81
C VAL A 169 22.41 2.11 -10.05
N GLN A 170 23.48 1.54 -10.61
CA GLN A 170 24.77 1.35 -9.94
C GLN A 170 25.30 2.63 -9.31
N ALA A 171 25.34 3.73 -10.07
CA ALA A 171 25.90 4.99 -9.59
C ALA A 171 25.13 5.56 -8.39
N GLU A 172 23.79 5.44 -8.40
CA GLU A 172 22.97 5.84 -7.26
C GLU A 172 23.16 4.88 -6.08
N ALA A 173 23.10 3.57 -6.32
CA ALA A 173 23.25 2.54 -5.29
C ALA A 173 24.58 2.66 -4.54
N SER A 174 25.69 2.78 -5.26
CA SER A 174 27.03 2.96 -4.68
C SER A 174 27.11 4.24 -3.86
N LYS A 175 26.62 5.37 -4.39
CA LYS A 175 26.58 6.64 -3.65
C LYS A 175 25.81 6.53 -2.32
N ARG A 176 24.66 5.84 -2.32
CA ARG A 176 23.84 5.63 -1.11
C ARG A 176 24.56 4.73 -0.10
N ALA A 177 25.15 3.63 -0.57
CA ALA A 177 25.89 2.69 0.26
C ALA A 177 27.15 3.33 0.87
N GLU A 178 27.92 4.11 0.09
CA GLU A 178 29.07 4.89 0.58
C GLU A 178 28.67 5.90 1.65
N ALA A 179 27.61 6.67 1.41
CA ALA A 179 27.13 7.67 2.35
C ALA A 179 26.68 7.05 3.70
N ALA A 180 26.26 5.78 3.68
CA ALA A 180 25.84 5.03 4.87
C ALA A 180 26.93 4.09 5.44
N GLY A 181 28.12 4.01 4.82
CA GLY A 181 29.20 3.12 5.25
C GLY A 181 28.89 1.62 5.08
N LEU A 182 28.07 1.25 4.09
CA LEU A 182 27.61 -0.13 3.86
C LEU A 182 28.58 -0.92 2.98
N GLU A 183 29.77 -1.23 3.51
CA GLU A 183 30.84 -1.95 2.79
C GLU A 183 30.37 -3.30 2.20
N SER A 184 29.54 -4.04 2.94
CA SER A 184 28.95 -5.30 2.47
C SER A 184 28.10 -5.12 1.21
N MET A 185 27.33 -4.01 1.14
CA MET A 185 26.50 -3.70 -0.03
C MET A 185 27.35 -3.19 -1.20
N LEU A 186 28.44 -2.46 -0.94
CA LEU A 186 29.37 -2.04 -1.98
C LEU A 186 30.05 -3.24 -2.64
N ALA A 187 30.51 -4.20 -1.84
CA ALA A 187 31.05 -5.46 -2.35
C ALA A 187 29.99 -6.19 -3.21
N LEU A 188 28.77 -6.31 -2.69
CA LEU A 188 27.67 -6.98 -3.39
C LEU A 188 27.30 -6.29 -4.73
N LEU A 189 27.23 -4.96 -4.76
CA LEU A 189 26.97 -4.21 -6.00
C LEU A 189 28.06 -4.48 -7.04
N ASN A 190 29.32 -4.55 -6.61
CA ASN A 190 30.44 -4.78 -7.52
C ASN A 190 30.52 -6.22 -8.06
N GLU A 191 30.03 -7.21 -7.30
CA GLU A 191 29.93 -8.61 -7.75
C GLU A 191 28.99 -8.80 -8.95
N ASN A 192 27.99 -7.93 -9.13
CA ASN A 192 26.95 -8.08 -10.15
C ASN A 192 27.31 -7.46 -11.52
N HIS A 193 28.57 -7.03 -11.75
CA HIS A 193 29.06 -6.53 -13.04
C HIS A 193 29.53 -7.62 -14.02
N VAL A 194 29.44 -8.90 -13.66
CA VAL A 194 30.12 -10.00 -14.38
C VAL A 194 29.15 -10.95 -15.12
N ILE A 195 27.87 -10.60 -15.23
CA ILE A 195 26.86 -11.45 -15.92
C ILE A 195 26.34 -10.76 -17.17
#